data_AF-A0ABD5Z6G2-F1
#
_entry.id   AF-A0ABD5Z6G2-F1
#
_cell.length_a   1.000
_cell.length_b   1.000
_cell.length_c   1.000
_cell.angle_alpha   90.00
_cell.angle_beta   90.00
_cell.angle_gamma   90.00
#
_symmetry.space_group_name_H-M   'P 1'
#
loop_
_entity.id
_entity.type
_entity.pdbx_description
1 polymer ?
#
loop_
_entity_poly.entity_id
_entity_poly.type
_entity_poly.pdbx_seq_one_letter_code
_entity_poly.pdbx_strand_id
1 'polypeptide(L)'
;MFTEEIAEPEAVSPAEVRAEYEATLEAIIDAYGVDAAADETDFDADRLAAIRDGDAEAITTEEAAEVLALAEDWPPAEDLLLEMQDHVMLQMSSAVVDVDSLATDVEFEDDLSAKEIQQRIEGRHPMTLDEYARIHHYLASENPW
;
A
#
# COMPACT_ATOMS: atom_id res chain seq x y z
N MET A 1 6.32 -7.57 3.90
CA MET A 1 5.94 -6.35 4.61
C MET A 1 4.59 -5.86 4.11
N PHE A 2 4.43 -5.59 2.81
CA PHE A 2 3.16 -5.13 2.23
C PHE A 2 2.05 -6.18 2.21
N THR A 3 2.41 -7.46 2.10
CA THR A 3 1.50 -8.63 2.15
C THR A 3 1.77 -9.55 3.34
N GLU A 4 2.64 -9.10 4.27
CA GLU A 4 2.87 -9.85 5.50
C GLU A 4 1.75 -9.61 6.49
N GLU A 5 1.47 -10.60 7.32
CA GLU A 5 0.46 -10.52 8.38
C GLU A 5 0.85 -9.45 9.42
N ILE A 6 -0.12 -8.61 9.79
CA ILE A 6 -0.01 -7.71 10.95
C ILE A 6 -0.40 -8.52 12.19
N ALA A 7 0.60 -9.12 12.86
CA ALA A 7 0.37 -10.08 13.95
C ALA A 7 -0.30 -9.48 15.21
N GLU A 8 -0.04 -8.21 15.51
CA GLU A 8 -0.61 -7.51 16.68
C GLU A 8 -1.28 -6.20 16.21
N PRO A 9 -2.42 -6.27 15.50
CA PRO A 9 -3.05 -5.10 14.89
C PRO A 9 -3.52 -4.08 15.94
N GLU A 10 -3.84 -4.52 17.16
CA GLU A 10 -4.19 -3.64 18.29
C GLU A 10 -2.97 -2.87 18.85
N ALA A 11 -1.74 -3.29 18.52
CA ALA A 11 -0.51 -2.67 19.01
C ALA A 11 0.05 -1.61 18.05
N VAL A 12 -0.49 -1.50 16.84
CA VAL A 12 -0.07 -0.55 15.81
C VAL A 12 -1.28 0.18 15.24
N SER A 13 -1.09 1.43 14.83
CA SER A 13 -2.09 2.21 14.11
C SER A 13 -1.93 2.06 12.59
N PRO A 14 -2.98 2.33 11.80
CA PRO A 14 -2.87 2.39 10.33
C PRO A 14 -1.76 3.33 9.84
N ALA A 15 -1.54 4.45 10.54
CA ALA A 15 -0.49 5.41 10.22
C ALA A 15 0.92 4.83 10.47
N GLU A 16 1.10 3.99 11.50
CA GLU A 16 2.36 3.30 11.75
C GLU A 16 2.62 2.22 10.70
N VAL A 17 1.58 1.50 10.27
CA VAL A 17 1.67 0.54 9.14
C VAL A 17 2.07 1.26 7.84
N ARG A 18 1.44 2.41 7.55
CA ARG A 18 1.79 3.24 6.40
C ARG A 18 3.24 3.73 6.47
N ALA A 19 3.67 4.20 7.65
CA ALA A 19 5.05 4.65 7.86
C ALA A 19 6.08 3.52 7.65
N GLU A 20 5.74 2.27 7.99
CA GLU A 20 6.60 1.12 7.71
C GLU A 20 6.76 0.86 6.21
N TYR A 21 5.67 1.00 5.44
CA TYR A 21 5.70 0.92 3.98
C TYR A 21 6.56 2.03 3.37
N GLU A 22 6.32 3.28 3.78
CA GLU A 22 7.08 4.45 3.32
C GLU A 22 8.57 4.32 3.65
N ALA A 23 8.92 3.85 4.86
CA ALA A 23 10.32 3.61 5.25
C ALA A 23 11.03 2.57 4.38
N THR A 24 10.29 1.60 3.83
CA THR A 24 10.86 0.64 2.87
C THR A 24 11.10 1.26 1.51
N LEU A 25 10.18 2.10 1.04
CA LEU A 25 10.38 2.84 -0.20
C LEU A 25 11.59 3.78 -0.08
N GLU A 26 11.69 4.52 1.03
CA GLU A 26 12.84 5.36 1.37
C GLU A 26 14.14 4.55 1.30
N ALA A 27 14.21 3.41 1.99
CA ALA A 27 15.41 2.57 2.03
C ALA A 27 15.83 2.07 0.64
N ILE A 28 14.88 1.74 -0.23
CA ILE A 28 15.17 1.29 -1.60
C ILE A 28 15.68 2.46 -2.44
N ILE A 29 15.03 3.63 -2.39
CA ILE A 29 15.46 4.82 -3.12
C ILE A 29 16.84 5.28 -2.64
N ASP A 30 17.12 5.20 -1.33
CA ASP A 30 18.44 5.50 -0.76
C ASP A 30 19.53 4.56 -1.28
N ALA A 31 19.22 3.27 -1.39
CA ALA A 31 20.16 2.26 -1.86
C ALA A 31 20.43 2.36 -3.37
N TYR A 32 19.38 2.63 -4.15
CA TYR A 32 19.44 2.71 -5.61
C TYR A 32 19.96 4.07 -6.10
N GLY A 33 19.59 5.13 -5.39
CA GLY A 33 19.83 6.53 -5.74
C GLY A 33 18.70 7.13 -6.59
N VAL A 34 18.30 8.37 -6.26
CA VAL A 34 17.18 9.08 -6.91
C VAL A 34 17.34 9.18 -8.43
N ASP A 35 18.50 9.59 -8.93
CA ASP A 35 18.73 9.75 -10.38
C ASP A 35 18.61 8.41 -11.12
N ALA A 36 19.14 7.32 -10.54
CA ALA A 36 19.06 6.00 -11.14
C ALA A 36 17.63 5.44 -11.08
N ALA A 37 16.91 5.68 -9.98
CA ALA A 37 15.52 5.28 -9.84
C ALA A 37 14.63 6.01 -10.86
N ALA A 38 14.91 7.28 -11.16
CA ALA A 38 14.18 8.05 -12.17
C ALA A 38 14.42 7.54 -13.59
N ASP A 39 15.56 6.90 -13.87
CA ASP A 39 15.86 6.30 -15.16
C ASP A 39 15.13 4.95 -15.39
N GLU A 40 14.69 4.29 -14.31
CA GLU A 40 14.15 2.92 -14.32
C GLU A 40 12.66 2.83 -13.90
N THR A 41 12.09 3.92 -13.39
CA THR A 41 10.65 4.04 -13.05
C THR A 41 9.97 5.06 -13.95
N ASP A 42 8.64 5.13 -13.91
CA ASP A 42 7.89 6.17 -14.62
C ASP A 42 7.88 7.54 -13.88
N PHE A 43 8.63 7.66 -12.77
CA PHE A 43 8.68 8.87 -11.93
C PHE A 43 9.87 9.77 -12.22
N ASP A 44 9.64 11.08 -12.09
CA ASP A 44 10.74 12.04 -12.12
C ASP A 44 11.52 12.06 -10.78
N ALA A 45 12.74 12.60 -10.84
CA ALA A 45 13.62 12.70 -9.68
C ALA A 45 13.01 13.52 -8.53
N ASP A 46 12.15 14.50 -8.81
CA ASP A 46 11.51 15.31 -7.77
C ASP A 46 10.46 14.49 -7.02
N ARG A 47 9.66 13.65 -7.72
CA ARG A 47 8.71 12.72 -7.09
C ARG A 47 9.43 11.68 -6.24
N LEU A 48 10.51 11.10 -6.74
CA LEU A 48 11.30 10.10 -6.00
C LEU A 48 12.00 10.72 -4.79
N ALA A 49 12.51 11.95 -4.90
CA ALA A 49 13.06 12.68 -3.76
C ALA A 49 11.98 12.95 -2.70
N ALA A 50 10.76 13.34 -3.11
CA ALA A 50 9.65 13.53 -2.17
C ALA A 50 9.26 12.23 -1.45
N ILE A 51 9.24 11.08 -2.15
CA ILE A 51 8.96 9.77 -1.52
C ILE A 51 10.05 9.45 -0.50
N ARG A 52 11.32 9.59 -0.89
CA ARG A 52 12.47 9.34 -0.03
C ARG A 52 12.49 10.23 1.21
N ASP A 53 12.20 11.53 1.06
CA ASP A 53 12.27 12.48 2.15
C ASP A 53 11.02 12.44 3.07
N GLY A 54 10.03 11.58 2.74
CA GLY A 54 8.78 11.45 3.49
C GLY A 54 7.79 12.60 3.25
N ASP A 55 8.02 13.39 2.20
CA ASP A 55 7.24 14.58 1.84
C ASP A 55 6.20 14.29 0.73
N ALA A 56 6.19 13.08 0.18
CA ALA A 56 5.26 12.69 -0.88
C ALA A 56 3.84 12.47 -0.34
N GLU A 57 2.91 13.28 -0.83
CA GLU A 57 1.49 13.07 -0.61
C GLU A 57 0.95 11.99 -1.57
N ALA A 58 -0.07 11.25 -1.09
CA ALA A 58 -0.87 10.32 -1.88
C ALA A 58 -0.07 9.31 -2.74
N ILE A 59 0.98 8.72 -2.17
CA ILE A 59 1.74 7.63 -2.81
C ILE A 59 0.77 6.49 -3.13
N THR A 60 0.70 6.02 -4.38
CA THR A 60 -0.19 4.91 -4.76
C THR A 60 0.47 3.55 -4.57
N THR A 61 -0.35 2.49 -4.53
CA THR A 61 0.13 1.11 -4.50
C THR A 61 0.94 0.75 -5.75
N GLU A 62 0.60 1.36 -6.89
CA GLU A 62 1.34 1.25 -8.14
C GLU A 62 2.72 1.92 -8.03
N GLU A 63 2.77 3.15 -7.50
CA GLU A 63 4.06 3.85 -7.28
C GLU A 63 4.95 3.07 -6.30
N ALA A 64 4.35 2.54 -5.23
CA ALA A 64 5.07 1.70 -4.29
C ALA A 64 5.62 0.44 -4.97
N ALA A 65 4.82 -0.25 -5.80
CA ALA A 65 5.24 -1.46 -6.50
C ALA A 65 6.39 -1.19 -7.50
N GLU A 66 6.36 -0.07 -8.21
CA GLU A 66 7.45 0.37 -9.09
C GLU A 66 8.75 0.62 -8.33
N VAL A 67 8.68 1.31 -7.19
CA VAL A 67 9.87 1.55 -6.35
C VAL A 67 10.38 0.24 -5.76
N LEU A 68 9.51 -0.63 -5.24
CA LEU A 68 9.90 -1.93 -4.70
C LEU A 68 10.65 -2.78 -5.72
N ALA A 69 10.19 -2.79 -6.97
CA ALA A 69 10.77 -3.57 -8.06
C ALA A 69 12.20 -3.14 -8.47
N LEU A 70 12.70 -1.99 -7.98
CA LEU A 70 14.10 -1.59 -8.17
C LEU A 70 15.09 -2.48 -7.41
N ALA A 71 14.64 -3.13 -6.34
CA ALA A 71 15.47 -4.03 -5.54
C ALA A 71 15.36 -5.47 -6.06
N GLU A 72 16.51 -6.12 -6.29
CA GLU A 72 16.58 -7.47 -6.91
C GLU A 72 15.85 -8.58 -6.13
N ASP A 73 15.60 -8.37 -4.84
CA ASP A 73 14.88 -9.32 -3.98
C ASP A 73 13.35 -9.25 -4.15
N TRP A 74 12.85 -8.26 -4.88
CA TRP A 74 11.43 -8.03 -5.10
C TRP A 74 10.99 -8.49 -6.50
N PRO A 75 9.75 -9.01 -6.66
CA PRO A 75 9.17 -9.28 -7.96
C PRO A 75 9.02 -8.00 -8.82
N PRO A 76 8.76 -8.17 -10.13
CA PRO A 76 8.36 -7.05 -10.98
C PRO A 76 7.15 -6.29 -10.44
N ALA A 77 7.06 -4.99 -10.73
CA ALA A 77 6.02 -4.10 -10.20
C ALA A 77 4.59 -4.59 -10.50
N GLU A 78 4.36 -5.13 -11.70
CA GLU A 78 3.05 -5.68 -12.08
C GLU A 78 2.64 -6.88 -11.23
N ASP A 79 3.58 -7.75 -10.90
CA ASP A 79 3.34 -8.93 -10.07
C ASP A 79 3.09 -8.49 -8.61
N LEU A 80 3.88 -7.53 -8.10
CA LEU A 80 3.70 -6.98 -6.77
C LEU A 80 2.34 -6.33 -6.56
N LEU A 81 1.90 -5.52 -7.53
CA LEU A 81 0.60 -4.87 -7.46
C LEU A 81 -0.53 -5.91 -7.41
N LEU A 82 -0.43 -6.97 -8.22
CA LEU A 82 -1.39 -8.07 -8.20
C LEU A 82 -1.38 -8.81 -6.86
N GLU A 83 -0.19 -9.07 -6.29
CA GLU A 83 -0.06 -9.68 -4.97
C GLU A 83 -0.72 -8.85 -3.87
N MET A 84 -0.56 -7.52 -3.88
CA MET A 84 -1.21 -6.61 -2.92
C MET A 84 -2.74 -6.64 -3.06
N GLN A 85 -3.25 -6.62 -4.29
CA GLN A 85 -4.71 -6.71 -4.55
C GLN A 85 -5.27 -8.06 -4.10
N ASP A 86 -4.61 -9.16 -4.48
CA ASP A 86 -5.01 -10.52 -4.10
C ASP A 86 -4.97 -10.70 -2.59
N HIS A 87 -3.94 -10.18 -1.92
CA HIS A 87 -3.82 -10.23 -0.47
C HIS A 87 -5.01 -9.59 0.23
N VAL A 88 -5.39 -8.36 -0.15
CA VAL A 88 -6.57 -7.68 0.43
C VAL A 88 -7.84 -8.50 0.20
N MET A 89 -8.06 -9.02 -1.02
CA MET A 89 -9.23 -9.84 -1.32
C MET A 89 -9.26 -11.14 -0.50
N LEU A 90 -8.11 -11.79 -0.29
CA LEU A 90 -7.99 -12.98 0.55
C LEU A 90 -8.23 -12.67 2.03
N GLN A 91 -7.73 -11.55 2.53
CA GLN A 91 -7.94 -11.10 3.91
C GLN A 91 -9.41 -10.73 4.14
N MET A 92 -10.05 -10.02 3.21
CA MET A 92 -11.51 -9.77 3.24
C MET A 92 -12.30 -11.07 3.32
N SER A 93 -11.97 -12.06 2.49
CA SER A 93 -12.63 -13.37 2.54
C SER A 93 -12.39 -14.09 3.87
N SER A 94 -11.21 -13.95 4.48
CA SER A 94 -10.84 -14.64 5.71
C SER A 94 -11.50 -14.01 6.94
N ALA A 95 -11.52 -12.67 6.99
CA ALA A 95 -12.20 -11.87 8.00
C ALA A 95 -13.73 -11.83 7.84
N VAL A 96 -14.26 -12.30 6.71
CA VAL A 96 -15.69 -12.18 6.35
C VAL A 96 -16.14 -10.71 6.31
N VAL A 97 -15.27 -9.85 5.78
CA VAL A 97 -15.50 -8.41 5.61
C VAL A 97 -15.84 -8.13 4.16
N ASP A 98 -16.91 -7.35 3.93
CA ASP A 98 -17.30 -6.84 2.62
C ASP A 98 -16.96 -5.36 2.46
N VAL A 99 -17.09 -4.83 1.24
CA VAL A 99 -16.79 -3.43 0.93
C VAL A 99 -17.76 -2.43 1.58
N ASP A 100 -18.98 -2.86 1.93
CA ASP A 100 -19.92 -2.02 2.68
C ASP A 100 -19.46 -1.84 4.13
N SER A 101 -18.90 -2.89 4.73
CA SER A 101 -18.26 -2.84 6.05
C SER A 101 -17.01 -1.95 6.00
N LEU A 102 -16.15 -2.13 4.99
CA LEU A 102 -14.99 -1.24 4.81
C LEU A 102 -15.41 0.23 4.68
N ALA A 103 -16.42 0.54 3.87
CA ALA A 103 -16.92 1.91 3.71
C ALA A 103 -17.52 2.50 5.00
N THR A 104 -17.97 1.66 5.93
CA THR A 104 -18.62 2.08 7.17
C THR A 104 -17.62 2.23 8.31
N ASP A 105 -16.69 1.27 8.43
CA ASP A 105 -15.88 1.07 9.63
C ASP A 105 -14.42 1.52 9.45
N VAL A 106 -13.93 1.66 8.23
CA VAL A 106 -12.59 2.19 7.96
C VAL A 106 -12.64 3.71 7.83
N GLU A 107 -11.81 4.40 8.62
CA GLU A 107 -11.67 5.84 8.56
C GLU A 107 -10.81 6.25 7.35
N PHE A 108 -11.41 6.52 6.20
CA PHE A 108 -10.70 7.09 5.04
C PHE A 108 -10.58 8.62 5.12
N GLU A 109 -9.60 9.21 4.45
CA GLU A 109 -9.50 10.67 4.32
C GLU A 109 -10.67 11.26 3.51
N ASP A 110 -11.09 10.54 2.47
CA ASP A 110 -12.25 10.84 1.65
C ASP A 110 -13.46 9.96 2.04
N ASP A 111 -14.68 10.48 1.84
CA ASP A 111 -15.92 9.71 2.02
C ASP A 111 -16.13 8.75 0.83
N LEU A 112 -15.46 7.60 0.89
CA LEU A 112 -15.46 6.60 -0.18
C LEU A 112 -16.69 5.70 -0.09
N SER A 113 -17.42 5.58 -1.20
CA SER A 113 -18.48 4.58 -1.31
C SER A 113 -17.91 3.16 -1.43
N ALA A 114 -18.71 2.15 -1.01
CA ALA A 114 -18.37 0.74 -1.19
C ALA A 114 -17.98 0.38 -2.64
N LYS A 115 -18.59 1.03 -3.64
CA LYS A 115 -18.25 0.85 -5.05
C LYS A 115 -16.86 1.39 -5.38
N GLU A 116 -16.50 2.55 -4.85
CA GLU A 116 -15.19 3.17 -5.06
C GLU A 116 -14.08 2.36 -4.38
N ILE A 117 -14.35 1.81 -3.20
CA ILE A 117 -13.45 0.87 -2.51
C ILE A 117 -13.27 -0.40 -3.36
N GLN A 118 -14.37 -1.01 -3.84
CA GLN A 118 -14.29 -2.18 -4.71
C GLN A 118 -13.46 -1.91 -5.97
N GLN A 119 -13.63 -0.75 -6.60
CA GLN A 119 -12.87 -0.38 -7.80
C GLN A 119 -11.37 -0.25 -7.52
N ARG A 120 -10.99 0.30 -6.37
CA ARG A 120 -9.58 0.39 -5.94
C ARG A 120 -8.98 -0.99 -5.68
N ILE A 121 -9.69 -1.84 -4.92
CA ILE A 121 -9.23 -3.21 -4.61
C ILE A 121 -9.08 -4.05 -5.88
N GLU A 122 -9.96 -3.88 -6.86
CA GLU A 122 -9.88 -4.55 -8.17
C GLU A 122 -8.86 -3.92 -9.15
N GLY A 123 -8.08 -2.92 -8.72
CA GLY A 123 -7.11 -2.22 -9.58
C GLY A 123 -7.75 -1.42 -10.73
N ARG A 124 -9.04 -1.10 -10.63
CA ARG A 124 -9.76 -0.28 -11.62
C ARG A 124 -9.65 1.23 -11.36
N HIS A 125 -9.18 1.60 -10.17
CA HIS A 125 -8.83 2.95 -9.80
C HIS A 125 -7.59 2.91 -8.90
N PRO A 126 -6.69 3.90 -8.96
CA PRO A 126 -5.52 3.93 -8.08
C PRO A 126 -5.94 3.89 -6.61
N MET A 127 -5.20 3.12 -5.82
CA MET A 127 -5.34 3.07 -4.36
C MET A 127 -4.11 3.71 -3.73
N THR A 128 -4.30 4.58 -2.74
CA THR A 128 -3.16 5.14 -2.00
C THR A 128 -2.59 4.15 -0.99
N LEU A 129 -1.34 4.31 -0.58
CA LEU A 129 -0.75 3.56 0.53
C LEU A 129 -1.46 3.84 1.86
N ASP A 130 -2.04 5.02 2.03
CA ASP A 130 -2.87 5.34 3.20
C ASP A 130 -4.15 4.50 3.20
N GLU A 131 -4.88 4.48 2.07
CA GLU A 131 -6.06 3.64 1.88
C GLU A 131 -5.72 2.15 2.08
N TYR A 132 -4.62 1.68 1.48
CA TYR A 132 -4.16 0.30 1.59
C TYR A 132 -3.79 -0.07 3.04
N ALA A 133 -3.01 0.76 3.73
CA ALA A 133 -2.59 0.51 5.11
C ALA A 133 -3.79 0.45 6.07
N ARG A 134 -4.79 1.33 5.88
CA ARG A 134 -6.03 1.32 6.66
C ARG A 134 -6.86 0.06 6.43
N ILE A 135 -7.04 -0.34 5.17
CA ILE A 135 -7.76 -1.57 4.83
C ILE A 135 -7.03 -2.79 5.39
N HIS A 136 -5.72 -2.89 5.17
CA HIS A 136 -4.93 -4.02 5.62
C HIS A 136 -4.93 -4.14 7.15
N HIS A 137 -4.74 -3.03 7.86
CA HIS A 137 -4.83 -2.97 9.33
C HIS A 137 -6.21 -3.40 9.84
N TYR A 138 -7.28 -2.84 9.26
CA TYR A 138 -8.65 -3.19 9.65
C TYR A 138 -8.93 -4.68 9.46
N LEU A 139 -8.55 -5.24 8.31
CA LEU A 139 -8.77 -6.66 8.03
C LEU A 139 -7.98 -7.56 8.99
N ALA A 140 -6.76 -7.18 9.35
CA ALA A 140 -5.99 -7.90 10.37
C ALA A 140 -6.68 -7.84 11.75
N SER A 141 -7.28 -6.70 12.11
CA SER A 141 -8.03 -6.56 13.38
C SER A 141 -9.30 -7.43 13.42
N GLU A 142 -9.95 -7.62 12.27
CA GLU A 142 -11.15 -8.46 12.14
C GLU A 142 -10.84 -9.96 12.02
N ASN A 143 -9.59 -10.34 11.72
CA ASN A 143 -9.14 -11.73 11.61
C ASN A 143 -7.86 -12.02 12.42
N PRO A 144 -7.95 -12.14 13.75
CA PRO A 144 -6.79 -12.30 14.64
C PRO A 144 -6.25 -13.75 14.72
N TRP A 145 -6.53 -14.62 13.74
CA TRP A 145 -6.27 -16.07 13.80
C TRP A 145 -5.28 -16.59 12.76
#